data_AF-A0AAV6HBY9-F1
#
_entry.id   AF-A0AAV6HBY9-F1
#
_cell.length_a   1.000
_cell.length_b   1.000
_cell.length_c   1.000
_cell.angle_alpha   90.00
_cell.angle_beta   90.00
_cell.angle_gamma   90.00
#
_symmetry.space_group_name_H-M   'P 1'
#
loop_
_entity.id
_entity.type
_entity.pdbx_description
1 polymer ?
#
loop_
_entity_poly.entity_id
_entity_poly.type
_entity_poly.pdbx_seq_one_letter_code
_entity_poly.pdbx_strand_id
1 'polypeptide(L)'
;MTRCTVMWLRIVTFLTGLLIGCLANQSTVQTFVGMNVLLPCSCGENRGRIVWETKKKTETLVCHEYTADKDSAGDPQFTNRTHLFRSETGNCSLQLFGVTVADEGQYTCSTFKPYRTHQTINLKVMANYAASCTNKSSSGELVCEASGGYPKGKIYWQRDSQRIPSVPFSSHRDASSLLYNLTSNLKESRGYAECVLEIPGQTITINCSEITISPSTGEHNVTIGVPIGVIFILIAALAVCVLHVYCRKRKTMEGTGGAGSGNGNETDGTEESPLQEVEGKDPVQTEFTNERET
;
A
#
# COMPACT_ATOMS: atom_id res chain seq x y z
N MET A 1 -24.01 24.66 -59.91
CA MET A 1 -23.05 25.06 -58.85
C MET A 1 -22.69 23.91 -57.89
N THR A 2 -22.88 22.64 -58.26
CA THR A 2 -22.82 21.50 -57.30
C THR A 2 -21.70 20.50 -57.56
N ARG A 3 -21.03 20.52 -58.72
CA ARG A 3 -19.96 19.56 -59.04
C ARG A 3 -18.59 19.99 -58.52
N CYS A 4 -18.25 21.29 -58.59
CA CYS A 4 -17.00 21.82 -58.03
C CYS A 4 -16.97 21.78 -56.50
N THR A 5 -18.10 22.04 -55.83
CA THR A 5 -18.18 22.03 -54.36
C THR A 5 -17.99 20.63 -53.79
N VAL A 6 -18.56 19.62 -54.44
CA VAL A 6 -18.38 18.20 -54.05
C VAL A 6 -16.96 17.71 -54.34
N MET A 7 -16.35 18.14 -55.44
CA MET A 7 -14.95 17.81 -55.77
C MET A 7 -13.98 18.47 -54.79
N TRP A 8 -14.23 19.73 -54.42
CA TRP A 8 -13.46 20.45 -53.42
C TRP A 8 -13.59 19.81 -52.03
N LEU A 9 -14.80 19.41 -51.62
CA LEU A 9 -15.00 18.67 -50.37
C LEU A 9 -14.21 17.35 -50.36
N ARG A 10 -14.20 16.59 -51.46
CA ARG A 10 -13.46 15.33 -51.54
C ARG A 10 -11.95 15.52 -51.52
N ILE A 11 -11.44 16.54 -52.20
CA ILE A 11 -10.02 16.90 -52.16
C ILE A 11 -9.62 17.36 -50.76
N VAL A 12 -10.42 18.19 -50.09
CA VAL A 12 -10.17 18.61 -48.71
C VAL A 12 -10.21 17.41 -47.76
N THR A 13 -11.17 16.48 -47.88
CA THR A 13 -11.21 15.26 -47.05
C THR A 13 -10.04 14.32 -47.31
N PHE A 14 -9.54 14.24 -48.54
CA PHE A 14 -8.38 13.40 -48.87
C PHE A 14 -7.09 14.05 -48.36
N LEU A 15 -6.96 15.39 -48.46
CA LEU A 15 -5.84 16.15 -47.93
C LEU A 15 -5.82 16.18 -46.39
N THR A 16 -6.98 16.26 -45.73
CA THR A 16 -7.07 16.15 -44.26
C THR A 16 -6.82 14.72 -43.79
N GLY A 17 -7.27 13.70 -44.53
CA GLY A 17 -6.93 12.29 -44.28
C GLY A 17 -5.43 12.00 -44.42
N LEU A 18 -4.76 12.63 -45.38
CA LEU A 18 -3.30 12.52 -45.56
C LEU A 18 -2.51 13.22 -44.44
N LEU A 19 -3.07 14.29 -43.85
CA LEU A 19 -2.47 15.02 -42.73
C LEU A 19 -2.54 14.25 -41.39
N ILE A 20 -3.47 13.30 -41.24
CA ILE A 20 -3.59 12.46 -40.03
C ILE A 20 -2.51 11.36 -39.98
N GLY A 21 -1.80 11.10 -41.09
CA GLY A 21 -0.78 10.06 -41.21
C GLY A 21 0.64 10.41 -40.73
N CYS A 22 0.85 11.59 -40.12
CA CYS A 22 2.17 12.01 -39.63
C CYS A 22 2.16 12.32 -38.13
N LEU A 23 1.55 11.45 -37.33
CA LEU A 23 1.81 11.44 -35.90
C LEU A 23 3.13 10.70 -35.70
N ALA A 24 4.18 11.45 -35.36
CA ALA A 24 5.45 10.90 -34.91
C ALA A 24 5.17 9.80 -33.88
N ASN A 25 5.61 8.58 -34.18
CA ASN A 25 5.28 7.37 -33.42
C ASN A 25 6.08 7.34 -32.10
N GLN A 26 5.78 8.27 -31.20
CA GLN A 26 6.48 8.46 -29.93
C GLN A 26 5.85 7.59 -28.86
N SER A 27 6.47 6.45 -28.56
CA SER A 27 6.01 5.54 -27.50
C SER A 27 6.47 6.04 -26.13
N THR A 28 5.65 5.90 -25.09
CA THR A 28 6.03 6.21 -23.71
C THR A 28 6.12 4.93 -22.89
N VAL A 29 7.24 4.76 -22.18
CA VAL A 29 7.49 3.63 -21.28
C VAL A 29 7.70 4.18 -19.89
N GLN A 30 7.01 3.61 -18.90
CA GLN A 30 7.15 3.98 -17.49
C GLN A 30 7.85 2.85 -16.73
N THR A 31 8.73 3.20 -15.80
CA THR A 31 9.38 2.25 -14.89
C THR A 31 9.70 2.89 -13.54
N PHE A 32 10.16 2.09 -12.58
CA PHE A 32 10.57 2.56 -11.26
C PHE A 32 12.09 2.61 -11.10
N VAL A 33 12.57 3.50 -10.23
CA VAL A 33 13.98 3.55 -9.83
C VAL A 33 14.44 2.17 -9.32
N GLY A 34 15.65 1.76 -9.71
CA GLY A 34 16.25 0.47 -9.39
C GLY A 34 15.79 -0.69 -10.30
N MET A 35 14.69 -0.54 -11.03
CA MET A 35 14.17 -1.59 -11.90
C MET A 35 14.90 -1.62 -13.25
N ASN A 36 14.75 -2.73 -13.96
CA ASN A 36 15.19 -2.86 -15.34
C ASN A 36 14.03 -2.50 -16.28
N VAL A 37 14.32 -1.87 -17.41
CA VAL A 37 13.31 -1.47 -18.40
C VAL A 37 13.72 -1.84 -19.81
N LEU A 38 12.76 -2.32 -20.59
CA LEU A 38 12.92 -2.58 -22.02
C LEU A 38 12.43 -1.37 -22.81
N LEU A 39 13.31 -0.76 -23.59
CA LEU A 39 12.97 0.28 -24.55
C LEU A 39 12.70 -0.39 -25.91
N PRO A 40 11.43 -0.44 -26.37
CA PRO A 40 11.08 -1.18 -27.57
C PRO A 40 11.62 -0.48 -28.82
N CYS A 41 12.23 -1.24 -29.73
CA CYS A 41 12.57 -0.78 -31.07
C CYS A 41 12.43 -1.90 -32.09
N SER A 42 11.81 -1.59 -33.22
CA SER A 42 11.72 -2.50 -34.37
C SER A 42 12.63 -2.03 -35.50
N CYS A 43 13.47 -2.95 -35.99
CA CYS A 43 14.42 -2.74 -37.08
C CYS A 43 14.10 -3.56 -38.34
N GLY A 44 13.05 -4.41 -38.30
CA GLY A 44 12.70 -5.32 -39.40
C GLY A 44 13.80 -6.34 -39.71
N GLU A 45 13.70 -7.02 -40.85
CA GLU A 45 14.67 -8.07 -41.27
C GLU A 45 16.09 -7.53 -41.58
N ASN A 46 16.34 -6.23 -41.41
CA ASN A 46 17.61 -5.58 -41.75
C ASN A 46 18.33 -5.02 -40.51
N ARG A 47 19.32 -5.76 -40.02
CA ARG A 47 20.18 -5.34 -38.89
C ARG A 47 21.54 -4.83 -39.30
N GLY A 48 21.56 -3.68 -39.98
CA GLY A 48 22.78 -2.91 -40.17
C GLY A 48 23.34 -2.35 -38.85
N ARG A 49 23.99 -1.19 -38.93
CA ARG A 49 24.41 -0.47 -37.73
C ARG A 49 23.16 -0.04 -36.94
N ILE A 50 23.19 -0.23 -35.62
CA ILE A 50 22.12 0.16 -34.69
C ILE A 50 22.75 1.09 -33.66
N VAL A 51 22.13 2.24 -33.45
CA VAL A 51 22.60 3.22 -32.46
C VAL A 51 21.42 3.60 -31.59
N TRP A 52 21.58 3.45 -30.29
CA TRP A 52 20.69 4.01 -29.29
C TRP A 52 21.32 5.27 -28.71
N GLU A 53 20.58 6.37 -28.77
CA GLU A 53 21.02 7.67 -28.27
C GLU A 53 19.98 8.22 -27.31
N THR A 54 20.40 9.02 -26.33
CA THR A 54 19.51 9.79 -25.48
C THR A 54 19.87 11.27 -25.57
N LYS A 55 18.85 12.13 -25.48
CA LYS A 55 19.04 13.58 -25.48
C LYS A 55 18.95 14.10 -24.04
N LYS A 56 20.07 14.56 -23.50
CA LYS A 56 20.14 15.21 -22.18
C LYS A 56 20.45 16.70 -22.37
N LYS A 57 19.47 17.57 -22.09
CA LYS A 57 19.58 19.03 -22.31
C LYS A 57 20.00 19.35 -23.76
N THR A 58 21.22 19.82 -23.97
CA THR A 58 21.81 20.18 -25.27
C THR A 58 22.77 19.11 -25.81
N GLU A 59 23.00 18.03 -25.07
CA GLU A 59 23.94 16.97 -25.42
C GLU A 59 23.20 15.71 -25.85
N THR A 60 23.76 15.02 -26.85
CA THR A 60 23.32 13.71 -27.29
C THR A 60 24.35 12.69 -26.83
N LEU A 61 23.90 11.69 -26.08
CA LEU A 61 24.76 10.64 -25.53
C LEU A 61 24.41 9.31 -26.17
N VAL A 62 25.42 8.61 -26.68
CA VAL A 62 25.23 7.25 -27.20
C VAL A 62 25.06 6.30 -26.02
N CYS A 63 23.93 5.63 -25.92
CA CYS A 63 23.68 4.63 -24.88
C CYS A 63 24.33 3.30 -25.24
N HIS A 64 24.15 2.89 -26.50
CA HIS A 64 24.61 1.61 -27.02
C HIS A 64 24.78 1.69 -28.54
N GLU A 65 25.79 1.01 -29.05
CA GLU A 65 26.07 0.94 -30.48
C GLU A 65 26.46 -0.48 -30.89
N TYR A 66 25.83 -0.95 -31.98
CA TYR A 66 26.19 -2.18 -32.65
C TYR A 66 26.63 -1.91 -34.09
N THR A 67 27.80 -2.42 -34.47
CA THR A 67 28.38 -2.32 -35.82
C THR A 67 29.00 -3.64 -36.25
N ALA A 68 28.39 -4.33 -37.22
CA ALA A 68 28.98 -5.44 -37.99
C ALA A 68 29.96 -6.36 -37.22
N ASP A 69 29.62 -6.74 -35.96
CA ASP A 69 30.34 -7.63 -35.03
C ASP A 69 30.96 -6.98 -33.77
N LYS A 70 30.84 -5.67 -33.61
CA LYS A 70 31.16 -4.96 -32.36
C LYS A 70 29.89 -4.48 -31.69
N ASP A 71 29.68 -4.95 -30.45
CA ASP A 71 28.62 -4.49 -29.55
C ASP A 71 29.24 -3.74 -28.39
N SER A 72 28.85 -2.48 -28.19
CA SER A 72 29.47 -1.62 -27.19
C SER A 72 28.48 -0.68 -26.53
N ALA A 73 28.54 -0.61 -25.20
CA ALA A 73 28.00 0.53 -24.48
C ALA A 73 28.74 1.80 -24.95
N GLY A 74 28.00 2.87 -25.17
CA GLY A 74 28.55 4.15 -25.62
C GLY A 74 29.15 4.94 -24.47
N ASP A 75 28.39 5.89 -23.96
CA ASP A 75 28.76 6.76 -22.85
C ASP A 75 29.02 5.96 -21.55
N PRO A 76 30.03 6.35 -20.75
CA PRO A 76 30.38 5.65 -19.50
C PRO A 76 29.21 5.41 -18.55
N GLN A 77 28.21 6.30 -18.49
CA GLN A 77 27.05 6.16 -17.59
C GLN A 77 26.16 4.94 -17.93
N PHE A 78 26.31 4.36 -19.12
CA PHE A 78 25.56 3.20 -19.61
C PHE A 78 26.40 1.91 -19.63
N THR A 79 27.66 1.99 -19.25
CA THR A 79 28.56 0.83 -19.18
C THR A 79 28.04 -0.17 -18.17
N ASN A 80 27.99 -1.46 -18.54
CA ASN A 80 27.39 -2.56 -17.77
C ASN A 80 25.91 -2.35 -17.38
N ARG A 81 25.23 -1.37 -17.99
CA ARG A 81 23.82 -1.06 -17.73
C ARG A 81 22.93 -1.24 -18.95
N THR A 82 23.49 -1.63 -20.09
CA THR A 82 22.71 -1.81 -21.32
C THR A 82 22.94 -3.16 -21.96
N HIS A 83 21.89 -3.72 -22.56
CA HIS A 83 21.97 -4.93 -23.39
C HIS A 83 21.04 -4.79 -24.60
N LEU A 84 21.58 -4.95 -25.79
CA LEU A 84 20.82 -4.82 -27.04
C LEU A 84 20.23 -6.17 -27.46
N PHE A 85 18.91 -6.24 -27.59
CA PHE A 85 18.25 -7.41 -28.17
C PHE A 85 18.34 -7.40 -29.69
N ARG A 86 18.74 -8.53 -30.28
CA ARG A 86 18.82 -8.73 -31.73
C ARG A 86 18.29 -10.12 -32.08
N SER A 87 17.20 -10.21 -32.85
CA SER A 87 16.56 -11.49 -33.26
C SER A 87 16.17 -11.50 -34.73
N GLU A 88 16.57 -12.43 -35.61
CA GLU A 88 16.35 -12.36 -37.08
C GLU A 88 15.02 -11.72 -37.56
N THR A 89 13.91 -11.95 -36.84
CA THR A 89 12.58 -11.28 -36.91
C THR A 89 12.48 -9.75 -36.69
N GLY A 90 13.59 -9.02 -36.48
CA GLY A 90 13.59 -7.54 -36.42
C GLY A 90 13.41 -6.83 -35.08
N ASN A 91 13.61 -7.48 -33.94
CA ASN A 91 13.77 -6.81 -32.64
C ASN A 91 15.13 -6.08 -32.49
N CYS A 92 15.14 -4.80 -32.16
CA CYS A 92 16.33 -4.01 -31.84
C CYS A 92 16.19 -3.24 -30.51
N SER A 93 15.37 -3.79 -29.60
CA SER A 93 15.05 -3.19 -28.31
C SER A 93 16.26 -3.15 -27.37
N LEU A 94 16.35 -2.13 -26.54
CA LEU A 94 17.42 -1.96 -25.56
C LEU A 94 16.91 -2.26 -24.16
N GLN A 95 17.55 -3.21 -23.47
CA GLN A 95 17.39 -3.35 -22.03
C GLN A 95 18.28 -2.32 -21.33
N LEU A 96 17.71 -1.53 -20.44
CA LEU A 96 18.44 -0.68 -19.50
C LEU A 96 18.28 -1.25 -18.08
N PHE A 97 19.40 -1.44 -17.39
CA PHE A 97 19.46 -2.04 -16.05
C PHE A 97 19.65 -0.99 -14.96
N GLY A 98 19.01 -1.22 -13.81
CA GLY A 98 19.14 -0.38 -12.62
C GLY A 98 18.81 1.09 -12.91
N VAL A 99 17.60 1.36 -13.38
CA VAL A 99 17.16 2.69 -13.81
C VAL A 99 17.26 3.70 -12.67
N THR A 100 17.75 4.90 -12.99
CA THR A 100 17.85 6.04 -12.08
C THR A 100 17.01 7.19 -12.61
N VAL A 101 16.74 8.20 -11.77
CA VAL A 101 16.06 9.43 -12.20
C VAL A 101 16.80 10.14 -13.34
N ALA A 102 18.14 10.04 -13.38
CA ALA A 102 18.95 10.68 -14.41
C ALA A 102 18.84 10.01 -15.80
N ASP A 103 18.23 8.83 -15.87
CA ASP A 103 17.95 8.14 -17.13
C ASP A 103 16.60 8.55 -17.74
N GLU A 104 15.75 9.27 -17.01
CA GLU A 104 14.49 9.81 -17.54
C GLU A 104 14.77 10.72 -18.75
N GLY A 105 14.03 10.51 -19.84
CA GLY A 105 14.21 11.32 -21.04
C GLY A 105 13.77 10.64 -22.32
N GLN A 106 14.15 11.27 -23.43
CA GLN A 106 13.87 10.78 -24.76
C GLN A 106 15.05 9.96 -25.26
N TYR A 107 14.75 8.74 -25.71
CA TYR A 107 15.69 7.83 -26.34
C TYR A 107 15.31 7.65 -27.80
N THR A 108 16.32 7.54 -28.67
CA THR A 108 16.16 7.35 -30.10
C THR A 108 16.95 6.13 -30.53
N CYS A 109 16.25 5.16 -31.11
CA CYS A 109 16.84 4.04 -31.81
C CYS A 109 17.00 4.41 -33.28
N SER A 110 18.22 4.37 -33.82
CA SER A 110 18.52 4.63 -35.23
C SER A 110 19.09 3.37 -35.89
N THR A 111 18.58 3.01 -37.07
CA THR A 111 19.12 1.92 -37.89
C THR A 111 19.65 2.45 -39.22
N PHE A 112 20.71 1.82 -39.74
CA PHE A 112 21.41 2.28 -40.94
C PHE A 112 21.63 1.11 -41.90
N LYS A 113 20.59 0.74 -42.67
CA LYS A 113 20.62 0.00 -43.95
C LYS A 113 19.20 -0.51 -44.31
N PRO A 114 18.71 -0.35 -45.55
CA PRO A 114 19.26 0.45 -46.66
C PRO A 114 19.02 1.96 -46.49
N TYR A 115 18.06 2.37 -45.66
CA TYR A 115 17.76 3.76 -45.32
C TYR A 115 17.88 3.99 -43.82
N ARG A 116 18.09 5.25 -43.41
CA ARG A 116 18.07 5.62 -42.00
C ARG A 116 16.62 5.65 -41.50
N THR A 117 16.28 4.76 -40.58
CA THR A 117 15.02 4.83 -39.83
C THR A 117 15.32 5.15 -38.38
N HIS A 118 14.39 5.82 -37.71
CA HIS A 118 14.49 6.07 -36.29
C HIS A 118 13.15 5.92 -35.59
N GLN A 119 13.19 5.44 -34.35
CA GLN A 119 12.05 5.36 -33.46
C GLN A 119 12.41 6.06 -32.14
N THR A 120 11.46 6.84 -31.62
CA THR A 120 11.67 7.65 -30.42
C THR A 120 10.80 7.14 -29.29
N ILE A 121 11.42 6.90 -28.13
CA ILE A 121 10.80 6.38 -26.92
C ILE A 121 11.00 7.41 -25.79
N ASN A 122 9.93 7.79 -25.12
CA ASN A 122 10.00 8.58 -23.89
C ASN A 122 10.02 7.63 -22.69
N LEU A 123 11.15 7.58 -21.98
CA LEU A 123 11.23 6.89 -20.70
C LEU A 123 10.76 7.85 -19.59
N LYS A 124 9.79 7.41 -18.80
CA LYS A 124 9.30 8.05 -17.58
C LYS A 124 9.72 7.24 -16.37
N VAL A 125 10.31 7.89 -15.38
CA VAL A 125 10.82 7.25 -14.17
C VAL A 125 9.95 7.63 -12.99
N MET A 126 9.63 6.65 -12.15
CA MET A 126 8.85 6.82 -10.93
C MET A 126 9.63 6.34 -9.72
N ALA A 127 9.38 6.92 -8.55
CA ALA A 127 9.80 6.40 -7.26
C ALA A 127 8.68 6.62 -6.25
N ASN A 128 8.35 5.58 -5.50
CA ASN A 128 7.28 5.64 -4.51
C ASN A 128 7.70 6.50 -3.33
N TYR A 129 6.81 7.37 -2.88
CA TYR A 129 7.00 8.09 -1.64
C TYR A 129 6.76 7.16 -0.44
N ALA A 130 7.71 7.09 0.48
CA ALA A 130 7.48 6.61 1.83
C ALA A 130 6.85 7.75 2.62
N ALA A 131 5.52 7.69 2.79
CA ALA A 131 4.75 8.75 3.39
C ALA A 131 4.19 8.34 4.77
N SER A 132 4.29 9.24 5.72
CA SER A 132 3.87 9.05 7.11
C SER A 132 3.30 10.35 7.66
N CYS A 133 2.51 10.22 8.72
CA CYS A 133 2.02 11.37 9.45
C CYS A 133 2.17 11.16 10.96
N THR A 134 2.59 12.20 11.66
CA THR A 134 2.77 12.20 13.11
C THR A 134 1.95 13.31 13.74
N ASN A 135 1.31 13.00 14.87
CA ASN A 135 0.64 13.99 15.71
C ASN A 135 1.55 14.35 16.88
N LYS A 136 2.00 15.60 16.94
CA LYS A 136 2.73 16.14 18.08
C LYS A 136 1.73 16.71 19.08
N SER A 137 1.12 15.86 19.90
CA SER A 137 0.06 16.23 20.85
C SER A 137 0.45 17.38 21.80
N SER A 138 1.75 17.49 22.16
CA SER A 138 2.26 18.58 23.00
C SER A 138 2.24 19.96 22.32
N SER A 139 2.23 20.03 20.99
CA SER A 139 2.22 21.29 20.22
C SER A 139 0.95 21.51 19.40
N GLY A 140 0.04 20.53 19.35
CA GLY A 140 -1.13 20.55 18.47
C GLY A 140 -0.75 20.62 16.98
N GLU A 141 0.40 20.04 16.61
CA GLU A 141 0.95 20.10 15.26
C GLU A 141 0.90 18.70 14.62
N LEU A 142 0.19 18.57 13.50
CA LEU A 142 0.22 17.40 12.63
C LEU A 142 1.33 17.59 11.60
N VAL A 143 2.22 16.61 11.47
CA VAL A 143 3.37 16.66 10.57
C VAL A 143 3.27 15.51 9.58
N CYS A 144 3.13 15.85 8.30
CA CYS A 144 3.12 14.90 7.21
C CYS A 144 4.46 14.94 6.48
N GLU A 145 5.08 13.77 6.34
CA GLU A 145 6.38 13.59 5.69
C GLU A 145 6.23 12.57 4.57
N ALA A 146 6.73 12.89 3.39
CA ALA A 146 6.76 12.00 2.24
C ALA A 146 8.17 12.02 1.65
N SER A 147 8.90 10.92 1.75
CA SER A 147 10.32 10.85 1.40
C SER A 147 10.60 9.90 0.23
N GLY A 148 11.69 10.16 -0.50
CA GLY A 148 12.24 9.26 -1.51
C GLY A 148 11.45 9.15 -2.82
N GLY A 149 10.53 10.08 -3.11
CA GLY A 149 9.62 9.95 -4.25
C GLY A 149 10.04 10.74 -5.49
N TYR A 150 9.54 10.32 -6.66
CA TYR A 150 9.73 10.99 -7.94
C TYR A 150 8.58 10.63 -8.90
N PRO A 151 8.02 11.57 -9.69
CA PRO A 151 8.37 12.98 -9.81
C PRO A 151 7.93 13.81 -8.60
N LYS A 152 8.20 15.12 -8.62
CA LYS A 152 7.85 16.04 -7.52
C LYS A 152 6.33 16.04 -7.29
N GLY A 153 5.90 15.63 -6.10
CA GLY A 153 4.52 15.68 -5.66
C GLY A 153 4.15 17.01 -5.00
N LYS A 154 2.88 17.11 -4.57
CA LYS A 154 2.34 18.22 -3.77
C LYS A 154 1.64 17.66 -2.55
N ILE A 155 1.83 18.31 -1.40
CA ILE A 155 1.07 17.98 -0.19
C ILE A 155 -0.02 19.05 0.00
N TYR A 156 -1.22 18.59 0.35
CA TYR A 156 -2.26 19.45 0.92
C TYR A 156 -3.00 18.72 2.03
N TRP A 157 -3.67 19.49 2.87
CA TRP A 157 -4.46 18.94 3.96
C TRP A 157 -5.93 19.04 3.65
N GLN A 158 -6.70 18.06 4.13
CA GLN A 158 -8.15 18.11 4.10
C GLN A 158 -8.72 17.55 5.41
N ARG A 159 -9.96 17.92 5.70
CA ARG A 159 -10.74 17.39 6.81
C ARG A 159 -12.17 17.26 6.37
N ASP A 160 -12.82 16.15 6.69
CA ASP A 160 -14.22 15.89 6.32
C ASP A 160 -14.42 16.07 4.80
N SER A 161 -13.44 15.62 4.00
CA SER A 161 -13.35 15.81 2.54
C SER A 161 -13.25 17.27 2.06
N GLN A 162 -13.03 18.23 2.95
CA GLN A 162 -12.84 19.63 2.61
C GLN A 162 -11.37 20.04 2.72
N ARG A 163 -10.84 20.64 1.64
CA ARG A 163 -9.45 21.12 1.59
C ARG A 163 -9.24 22.27 2.59
N ILE A 164 -8.18 22.17 3.39
CA ILE A 164 -7.72 23.25 4.27
C ILE A 164 -6.83 24.19 3.43
N PRO A 165 -7.25 25.45 3.19
CA PRO A 165 -6.51 26.36 2.33
C PRO A 165 -5.18 26.82 2.94
N SER A 166 -4.20 27.12 2.08
CA SER A 166 -2.99 27.87 2.43
C SER A 166 -2.05 27.23 3.45
N VAL A 167 -2.07 25.90 3.60
CA VAL A 167 -1.04 25.18 4.37
C VAL A 167 0.18 24.97 3.48
N PRO A 168 1.33 25.61 3.77
CA PRO A 168 2.54 25.42 2.98
C PRO A 168 3.13 24.03 3.21
N PHE A 169 3.86 23.55 2.22
CA PHE A 169 4.74 22.40 2.36
C PHE A 169 6.13 22.77 1.86
N SER A 170 7.15 22.22 2.48
CA SER A 170 8.52 22.28 2.03
C SER A 170 8.81 21.11 1.10
N SER A 171 9.72 21.34 0.15
CA SER A 171 10.21 20.30 -0.75
C SER A 171 11.71 20.40 -0.88
N HIS A 172 12.41 19.31 -0.60
CA HIS A 172 13.83 19.16 -0.81
C HIS A 172 14.09 18.11 -1.90
N ARG A 173 15.08 18.34 -2.75
CA ARG A 173 15.51 17.36 -3.75
C ARG A 173 16.92 16.91 -3.40
N ASP A 174 17.10 15.62 -3.20
CA ASP A 174 18.42 15.06 -2.96
C ASP A 174 19.31 15.23 -4.20
N ALA A 175 20.54 15.71 -4.02
CA ALA A 175 21.42 16.03 -5.13
C ALA A 175 21.95 14.79 -5.86
N SER A 176 22.06 13.65 -5.15
CA SER A 176 22.66 12.43 -5.67
C SER A 176 21.64 11.53 -6.39
N SER A 177 20.57 11.18 -5.70
CA SER A 177 19.48 10.32 -6.18
C SER A 177 18.44 11.09 -7.00
N LEU A 178 18.42 12.42 -6.90
CA LEU A 178 17.45 13.31 -7.53
C LEU A 178 16.00 13.12 -7.06
N LEU A 179 15.78 12.35 -6.00
CA LEU A 179 14.50 12.08 -5.36
C LEU A 179 14.03 13.26 -4.50
N TYR A 180 12.72 13.35 -4.28
CA TYR A 180 12.09 14.42 -3.51
C TYR A 180 11.67 13.95 -2.12
N ASN A 181 11.90 14.83 -1.15
CA ASN A 181 11.37 14.74 0.20
C ASN A 181 10.47 15.95 0.44
N LEU A 182 9.23 15.70 0.86
CA LEU A 182 8.20 16.70 1.09
C LEU A 182 7.79 16.67 2.55
N THR A 183 7.60 17.83 3.16
CA THR A 183 7.12 17.95 4.54
C THR A 183 6.08 19.05 4.64
N SER A 184 4.97 18.80 5.33
CA SER A 184 3.96 19.81 5.62
C SER A 184 3.52 19.70 7.07
N ASN A 185 3.37 20.86 7.71
CA ASN A 185 2.96 20.94 9.09
C ASN A 185 1.63 21.70 9.18
N LEU A 186 0.68 21.15 9.91
CA LEU A 186 -0.62 21.74 10.16
C LEU A 186 -0.81 21.91 11.68
N LYS A 187 -1.02 23.13 12.13
CA LYS A 187 -1.51 23.38 13.49
C LYS A 187 -2.99 23.07 13.54
N GLU A 188 -3.37 22.03 14.28
CA GLU A 188 -4.74 21.56 14.38
C GLU A 188 -5.11 21.23 15.83
N SER A 189 -6.03 22.01 16.40
CA SER A 189 -6.46 21.83 17.79
C SER A 189 -7.30 20.58 18.00
N ARG A 190 -7.99 20.08 16.96
CA ARG A 190 -8.76 18.84 17.03
C ARG A 190 -7.90 17.58 17.05
N GLY A 191 -6.61 17.69 16.73
CA GLY A 191 -5.69 16.55 16.69
C GLY A 191 -5.93 15.57 15.55
N TYR A 192 -6.78 15.90 14.55
CA TYR A 192 -6.98 15.06 13.38
C TYR A 192 -7.15 15.84 12.06
N ALA A 193 -6.58 15.29 10.99
CA ALA A 193 -6.75 15.73 9.61
C ALA A 193 -6.24 14.64 8.64
N GLU A 194 -6.52 14.79 7.35
CA GLU A 194 -5.97 13.93 6.31
C GLU A 194 -4.91 14.70 5.53
N CYS A 195 -3.69 14.16 5.47
CA CYS A 195 -2.67 14.64 4.57
C CYS A 195 -2.84 13.95 3.22
N VAL A 196 -2.91 14.72 2.15
CA VAL A 196 -3.05 14.20 0.79
C VAL A 196 -1.81 14.56 -0.03
N LEU A 197 -1.15 13.52 -0.52
CA LEU A 197 -0.02 13.61 -1.43
C LEU A 197 -0.51 13.38 -2.86
N GLU A 198 -0.44 14.43 -3.67
CA GLU A 198 -0.80 14.45 -5.08
C GLU A 198 0.44 14.28 -5.94
N ILE A 199 0.46 13.22 -6.76
CA ILE A 199 1.51 12.85 -7.70
C ILE A 199 0.86 12.80 -9.10
N PRO A 200 1.57 13.07 -10.20
CA PRO A 200 1.00 12.92 -11.54
C PRO A 200 0.35 11.54 -11.76
N GLY A 201 -0.98 11.51 -11.87
CA GLY A 201 -1.76 10.28 -12.08
C GLY A 201 -2.02 9.43 -10.83
N GLN A 202 -1.65 9.89 -9.63
CA GLN A 202 -1.87 9.16 -8.38
C GLN A 202 -2.08 10.10 -7.19
N THR A 203 -2.97 9.71 -6.28
CA THR A 203 -3.21 10.43 -5.03
C THR A 203 -3.09 9.45 -3.86
N ILE A 204 -2.34 9.83 -2.82
CA ILE A 204 -2.15 9.03 -1.60
C ILE A 204 -2.69 9.85 -0.42
N THR A 205 -3.66 9.29 0.31
CA THR A 205 -4.24 9.92 1.50
C THR A 205 -3.71 9.23 2.76
N ILE A 206 -3.25 10.03 3.72
CA ILE A 206 -2.67 9.58 4.98
C ILE A 206 -3.49 10.18 6.11
N ASN A 207 -4.09 9.32 6.91
CA ASN A 207 -4.87 9.74 8.07
C ASN A 207 -3.92 10.13 9.21
N CYS A 208 -4.02 11.38 9.64
CA CYS A 208 -3.29 11.91 10.78
C CYS A 208 -4.26 12.01 11.95
N SER A 209 -4.17 11.09 12.89
CA SER A 209 -4.85 11.15 14.19
C SER A 209 -3.84 10.79 15.27
N GLU A 210 -4.24 10.82 16.54
CA GLU A 210 -3.47 10.07 17.54
C GLU A 210 -3.32 8.64 17.02
N ILE A 211 -2.06 8.20 16.91
CA ILE A 211 -1.77 6.79 16.71
C ILE A 211 -2.21 6.16 18.03
N THR A 212 -3.39 5.55 18.06
CA THR A 212 -3.66 4.50 19.02
C THR A 212 -2.67 3.39 18.67
N ILE A 213 -1.43 3.51 19.17
CA ILE A 213 -0.57 2.35 19.33
C ILE A 213 -1.39 1.54 20.32
N SER A 214 -2.23 0.63 19.85
CA SER A 214 -2.59 -0.50 20.67
C SER A 214 -1.24 -1.05 21.09
N PRO A 215 -0.84 -0.97 22.38
CA PRO A 215 0.29 -1.76 22.78
C PRO A 215 -0.08 -3.16 22.33
N SER A 216 0.73 -3.77 21.48
CA SER A 216 0.70 -5.21 21.37
C SER A 216 1.13 -5.67 22.76
N THR A 217 0.18 -5.74 23.68
CA THR A 217 0.28 -6.51 24.90
C THR A 217 0.36 -7.95 24.44
N GLY A 218 1.53 -8.31 23.93
CA GLY A 218 2.07 -9.66 24.01
C GLY A 218 2.42 -9.96 25.45
N GLU A 219 1.46 -9.76 26.35
CA GLU A 219 1.41 -10.48 27.60
C GLU A 219 0.66 -11.76 27.28
N HIS A 220 1.41 -12.79 26.90
CA HIS A 220 0.93 -14.16 27.07
C HIS A 220 0.89 -14.47 28.57
N ASN A 221 -0.05 -13.86 29.29
CA ASN A 221 -0.49 -14.38 30.57
C ASN A 221 -1.34 -15.60 30.25
N VAL A 222 -0.69 -16.74 30.05
CA VAL A 222 -1.36 -18.04 30.02
C VAL A 222 -1.86 -18.29 31.45
N THR A 223 -3.03 -17.74 31.76
CA THR A 223 -3.82 -18.20 32.90
C THR A 223 -4.22 -19.62 32.55
N ILE A 224 -3.51 -20.62 33.09
CA ILE A 224 -3.90 -22.02 33.03
C ILE A 224 -5.17 -22.15 33.89
N GLY A 225 -6.31 -21.81 33.31
CA GLY A 225 -7.60 -22.18 33.85
C GLY A 225 -7.70 -23.69 33.73
N VAL A 226 -7.47 -24.41 34.83
CA VAL A 226 -7.92 -25.80 34.94
C VAL A 226 -9.42 -25.76 34.69
N PRO A 227 -9.97 -26.46 33.68
CA PRO A 227 -11.39 -26.40 33.41
C PRO A 227 -12.10 -26.78 34.69
N ILE A 228 -12.99 -25.91 35.17
CA ILE A 228 -13.81 -26.16 36.37
C ILE A 228 -14.47 -27.55 36.30
N GLY A 229 -14.76 -28.02 35.08
CA GLY A 229 -15.21 -29.38 34.78
C GLY A 229 -14.26 -30.50 35.25
N VAL A 230 -12.93 -30.36 35.15
CA VAL A 230 -11.97 -31.38 35.62
C VAL A 230 -12.01 -31.48 37.14
N ILE A 231 -12.10 -30.35 37.84
CA ILE A 231 -12.22 -30.32 39.30
C ILE A 231 -13.55 -30.95 39.72
N PHE A 232 -14.66 -30.62 39.05
CA PHE A 232 -15.95 -31.28 39.31
C PHE A 232 -15.91 -32.78 39.05
N ILE A 233 -15.25 -33.24 37.99
CA ILE A 233 -15.08 -34.68 37.68
C ILE A 233 -14.28 -35.38 38.78
N LEU A 234 -13.18 -34.78 39.25
CA LEU A 234 -12.37 -35.35 40.33
C LEU A 234 -13.14 -35.42 41.65
N ILE A 235 -13.91 -34.38 41.98
CA ILE A 235 -14.77 -34.37 43.18
C ILE A 235 -15.86 -35.43 43.07
N ALA A 236 -16.53 -35.54 41.92
CA ALA A 236 -17.55 -36.55 41.68
C ALA A 236 -16.95 -37.97 41.76
N ALA A 237 -15.77 -38.20 41.19
CA ALA A 237 -15.08 -39.49 41.27
C ALA A 237 -14.72 -39.85 42.72
N LEU A 238 -14.23 -38.90 43.52
CA LEU A 238 -13.98 -39.10 44.94
C LEU A 238 -15.26 -39.40 45.73
N ALA A 239 -16.35 -38.67 45.46
CA ALA A 239 -17.64 -38.93 46.10
C ALA A 239 -18.15 -40.34 45.76
N VAL A 240 -18.06 -40.76 44.49
CA VAL A 240 -18.39 -42.13 44.08
C VAL A 240 -17.50 -43.16 44.76
N CYS A 241 -16.19 -42.91 44.89
CA CYS A 241 -15.28 -43.81 45.59
C CYS A 241 -15.63 -43.93 47.07
N VAL A 242 -15.91 -42.82 47.75
CA VAL A 242 -16.31 -42.79 49.16
C VAL A 242 -17.64 -43.49 49.35
N LEU A 243 -18.63 -43.23 48.49
CA LEU A 243 -19.92 -43.94 48.49
C LEU A 243 -19.73 -45.42 48.21
N HIS A 244 -18.84 -45.81 47.31
CA HIS A 244 -18.56 -47.21 47.03
C HIS A 244 -17.89 -47.90 48.23
N VAL A 245 -16.94 -47.25 48.91
CA VAL A 245 -16.33 -47.76 50.15
C VAL A 245 -17.35 -47.83 51.29
N TYR A 246 -18.20 -46.82 51.43
CA TYR A 246 -19.27 -46.78 52.42
C TYR A 246 -20.32 -47.86 52.15
N CYS A 247 -20.75 -48.03 50.91
CA CYS A 247 -21.66 -49.10 50.49
C CYS A 247 -21.02 -50.48 50.62
N ARG A 248 -19.70 -50.65 50.40
CA ARG A 248 -19.01 -51.92 50.70
C ARG A 248 -18.98 -52.18 52.19
N LYS A 249 -18.69 -51.18 53.02
CA LYS A 249 -18.80 -51.30 54.49
C LYS A 249 -20.24 -51.63 54.92
N ARG A 250 -21.25 -50.97 54.34
CA ARG A 250 -22.67 -51.16 54.67
C ARG A 250 -23.24 -52.48 54.16
N LYS A 251 -22.83 -52.98 52.98
CA LYS A 251 -23.18 -54.32 52.48
C LYS A 251 -22.46 -55.45 53.23
N THR A 252 -21.44 -55.14 54.03
CA THR A 252 -20.90 -56.07 55.04
C THR A 252 -21.76 -56.08 56.32
N MET A 253 -22.78 -55.22 56.43
CA MET A 253 -23.68 -55.08 57.59
C MET A 253 -25.19 -55.14 57.27
N GLU A 254 -25.61 -55.28 56.00
CA GLU A 254 -27.02 -55.44 55.60
C GLU A 254 -27.17 -56.48 54.48
N GLY A 255 -26.81 -57.73 54.78
CA GLY A 255 -27.35 -58.89 54.09
C GLY A 255 -28.69 -59.29 54.72
N THR A 256 -29.77 -58.52 54.51
CA THR A 256 -31.15 -58.96 54.77
C THR A 256 -32.18 -58.08 54.03
N GLY A 257 -32.92 -58.67 53.06
CA GLY A 257 -34.20 -58.19 52.48
C GLY A 257 -34.13 -56.96 51.56
N GLY A 258 -34.43 -57.01 50.26
CA GLY A 258 -35.71 -57.38 49.61
C GLY A 258 -36.41 -56.09 49.13
N ALA A 259 -36.27 -55.69 47.86
CA ALA A 259 -37.17 -55.94 46.70
C ALA A 259 -38.39 -54.99 46.57
N GLY A 260 -38.60 -54.46 45.35
CA GLY A 260 -39.83 -53.78 44.87
C GLY A 260 -39.64 -52.26 44.65
N SER A 261 -39.51 -51.70 43.44
CA SER A 261 -40.41 -51.66 42.25
C SER A 261 -41.57 -50.67 42.40
N GLY A 262 -41.65 -49.65 41.52
CA GLY A 262 -42.83 -48.80 41.35
C GLY A 262 -42.58 -47.52 40.53
N ASN A 263 -43.15 -47.46 39.33
CA ASN A 263 -43.07 -46.44 38.27
C ASN A 263 -44.08 -45.29 38.40
N GLY A 264 -43.85 -44.22 37.61
CA GLY A 264 -44.87 -43.51 36.79
C GLY A 264 -45.46 -42.24 37.39
N ASN A 265 -45.22 -41.05 36.81
CA ASN A 265 -46.04 -40.30 35.81
C ASN A 265 -46.42 -38.95 36.48
N GLU A 266 -46.73 -37.79 35.87
CA GLU A 266 -46.83 -37.25 34.52
C GLU A 266 -47.43 -35.81 34.70
N THR A 267 -46.96 -34.81 33.93
CA THR A 267 -47.62 -33.50 33.56
C THR A 267 -48.12 -32.55 34.67
N ASP A 268 -48.38 -31.25 34.50
CA ASP A 268 -48.10 -30.11 33.59
C ASP A 268 -48.80 -28.91 34.28
N GLY A 269 -48.40 -27.66 34.00
CA GLY A 269 -49.28 -26.50 34.19
C GLY A 269 -48.77 -25.31 35.03
N THR A 270 -48.43 -24.24 34.30
CA THR A 270 -49.03 -22.89 34.39
C THR A 270 -48.68 -21.93 35.55
N GLU A 271 -47.86 -20.92 35.17
CA GLU A 271 -48.09 -19.45 35.27
C GLU A 271 -48.07 -18.66 36.61
N GLU A 272 -47.75 -17.38 36.41
CA GLU A 272 -47.81 -16.18 37.27
C GLU A 272 -46.61 -15.77 38.16
N SER A 273 -46.20 -14.52 37.93
CA SER A 273 -45.32 -13.65 38.73
C SER A 273 -46.22 -12.72 39.56
N PRO A 274 -45.81 -12.18 40.72
CA PRO A 274 -45.31 -10.80 40.67
C PRO A 274 -44.26 -10.41 41.74
N LEU A 275 -43.70 -9.23 41.51
CA LEU A 275 -42.80 -8.42 42.34
C LEU A 275 -43.26 -8.20 43.79
N GLN A 276 -42.28 -8.05 44.69
CA GLN A 276 -42.38 -7.15 45.83
C GLN A 276 -41.04 -6.51 46.20
N GLU A 277 -41.11 -5.22 46.47
CA GLU A 277 -40.08 -4.25 46.85
C GLU A 277 -40.16 -4.01 48.37
N VAL A 278 -39.02 -3.92 49.07
CA VAL A 278 -38.94 -3.35 50.44
C VAL A 278 -37.60 -2.62 50.64
N GLU A 279 -37.67 -1.30 50.48
CA GLU A 279 -37.26 -0.21 51.38
C GLU A 279 -36.06 -0.36 52.36
N GLY A 280 -35.09 0.56 52.20
CA GLY A 280 -34.60 1.46 53.26
C GLY A 280 -33.29 1.12 53.99
N LYS A 281 -32.29 2.03 53.94
CA LYS A 281 -31.82 2.88 55.07
C LYS A 281 -30.43 3.54 54.79
N ASP A 282 -30.41 4.85 54.60
CA ASP A 282 -29.27 5.76 54.91
C ASP A 282 -29.20 6.00 56.44
N PRO A 283 -28.17 6.66 57.05
CA PRO A 283 -27.12 7.52 56.50
C PRO A 283 -25.70 7.31 57.10
N VAL A 284 -24.70 8.10 56.68
CA VAL A 284 -23.84 8.96 57.54
C VAL A 284 -22.66 9.53 56.72
N GLN A 285 -22.52 10.86 56.80
CA GLN A 285 -21.39 11.67 56.31
C GLN A 285 -20.14 11.50 57.19
N THR A 286 -18.95 11.72 56.63
CA THR A 286 -17.88 12.42 57.36
C THR A 286 -16.94 13.12 56.38
N GLU A 287 -16.92 14.45 56.45
CA GLU A 287 -15.83 15.31 56.01
C GLU A 287 -14.58 15.05 56.87
N PHE A 288 -13.40 15.17 56.27
CA PHE A 288 -12.18 15.52 56.99
C PHE A 288 -11.40 16.58 56.19
N THR A 289 -11.38 17.78 56.75
CA THR A 289 -10.36 18.81 56.58
C THR A 289 -9.06 18.39 57.28
N ASN A 290 -7.87 18.66 56.72
CA ASN A 290 -6.97 19.74 57.21
C ASN A 290 -5.58 19.79 56.54
N GLU A 291 -5.05 21.03 56.52
CA GLU A 291 -3.64 21.51 56.70
C GLU A 291 -2.53 20.94 55.79
N ARG A 292 -1.75 21.73 55.03
CA ARG A 292 -0.95 22.95 55.27
C ARG A 292 0.29 22.72 56.16
N GLU A 293 1.44 22.53 55.51
CA GLU A 293 2.85 22.79 55.90
C GLU A 293 3.68 22.30 54.69
N THR A 294 4.46 23.07 53.93
CA THR A 294 5.57 23.99 54.21
C THR A 294 5.91 24.76 52.93
#